data_AF-A0A9Q3KVV8-F1
#
_entry.id   AF-A0A9Q3KVV8-F1
#
_cell.length_a   1.000
_cell.length_b   1.000
_cell.length_c   1.000
_cell.angle_alpha   90.00
_cell.angle_beta   90.00
_cell.angle_gamma   90.00
#
_symmetry.space_group_name_H-M   'P 1'
#
loop_
_entity.id
_entity.type
_entity.pdbx_description
1 polymer ?
#
loop_
_entity_poly.entity_id
_entity_poly.type
_entity_poly.pdbx_seq_one_letter_code
_entity_poly.pdbx_strand_id
1 'polypeptide(L)'
;MDTALLIRNRVISHTCIFKNIIGDRDPKFTSALWSNLHKLLGTRLTFSTAYHPQTDRLAERMIQTFEDMIRRFCAYGLELKDSDSFTHDWCTLIAAFKLAYKTSIHASKGETPAMLEKGWNPKLPADTLKKDLIDIHPTA
;
A
#
# COMPACT_ATOMS: atom_id res chain seq x y z
N MET A 1 -19.51 -19.58 4.35
CA MET A 1 -18.20 -19.96 4.94
C MET A 1 -17.15 -20.12 3.84
N ASP A 2 -17.54 -20.62 2.67
CA ASP A 2 -16.66 -20.90 1.52
C ASP A 2 -15.96 -19.66 0.96
N THR A 3 -16.65 -18.52 0.90
CA THR A 3 -16.05 -17.26 0.46
C THR A 3 -14.90 -16.81 1.35
N ALA A 4 -15.01 -17.01 2.68
CA ALA A 4 -13.95 -16.65 3.62
C ALA A 4 -12.72 -17.55 3.47
N LEU A 5 -12.92 -18.85 3.16
CA LEU A 5 -11.84 -19.79 2.87
C LEU A 5 -11.10 -19.44 1.58
N LEU A 6 -11.83 -19.06 0.53
CA LEU A 6 -11.24 -18.61 -0.72
C LEU A 6 -10.37 -17.36 -0.51
N ILE A 7 -10.88 -16.38 0.23
CA ILE A 7 -10.13 -15.16 0.56
C ILE A 7 -8.89 -15.51 1.39
N ARG A 8 -9.03 -16.35 2.43
CA ARG A 8 -7.90 -16.83 3.24
C ARG A 8 -6.78 -17.39 2.37
N ASN A 9 -7.09 -18.35 1.50
CA ASN A 9 -6.09 -19.05 0.70
C ASN A 9 -5.33 -18.11 -0.24
N ARG A 10 -5.98 -17.04 -0.72
CA ARG A 10 -5.34 -16.02 -1.56
C ARG A 10 -4.53 -15.00 -0.76
N VAL A 11 -4.91 -14.70 0.47
CA VAL A 11 -4.24 -13.68 1.31
C VAL A 11 -3.00 -14.24 2.00
N ILE A 12 -3.06 -15.47 2.52
CA ILE A 12 -1.95 -16.10 3.26
C ILE A 12 -0.70 -16.31 2.41
N SER A 13 -0.83 -16.45 1.09
CA SER A 13 0.30 -16.65 0.18
C SER A 13 1.07 -15.36 -0.08
N HIS A 14 0.45 -14.20 0.11
CA HIS A 14 1.02 -12.89 -0.23
C HIS A 14 1.36 -12.03 0.98
N THR A 15 0.84 -12.36 2.16
CA THR A 15 0.97 -11.52 3.36
C THR A 15 1.14 -12.34 4.63
N CYS A 16 1.84 -11.76 5.60
CA CYS A 16 1.87 -12.28 6.97
C CYS A 16 0.54 -12.00 7.66
N ILE A 17 0.13 -12.90 8.56
CA ILE A 17 -1.10 -12.74 9.34
C ILE A 17 -0.80 -11.98 10.64
N PHE A 18 -1.52 -10.87 10.84
CA PHE A 18 -1.41 -10.09 12.07
C PHE A 18 -2.17 -10.74 13.22
N LYS A 19 -1.62 -10.65 14.43
CA LYS A 19 -2.28 -11.14 15.65
C LYS A 19 -3.51 -10.31 16.01
N ASN A 20 -3.39 -8.99 15.89
CA ASN A 20 -4.46 -8.03 16.18
C ASN A 20 -4.57 -7.03 15.03
N ILE A 21 -5.80 -6.70 14.63
CA ILE A 21 -6.10 -5.64 13.67
C ILE A 21 -7.08 -4.68 14.31
N ILE A 22 -6.80 -3.38 14.19
CA ILE A 22 -7.72 -2.33 14.63
C ILE A 22 -8.43 -1.81 13.39
N GLY A 23 -9.76 -1.91 13.37
CA GLY A 23 -10.61 -1.38 12.29
C GLY A 23 -11.63 -0.39 12.85
N ASP A 24 -12.27 0.37 11.96
CA ASP A 24 -13.43 1.19 12.32
C ASP A 24 -14.70 0.32 12.45
N ARG A 25 -15.80 0.93 12.88
CA ARG A 25 -17.10 0.26 13.04
C ARG A 25 -17.93 0.27 11.75
N ASP A 26 -17.33 0.41 10.57
CA ASP A 26 -18.08 0.33 9.31
C ASP A 26 -18.79 -1.04 9.23
N PRO A 27 -20.08 -1.08 8.82
CA PRO A 27 -20.84 -2.31 8.63
C PRO A 27 -20.12 -3.39 7.81
N LYS A 28 -19.22 -3.00 6.89
CA LYS A 28 -18.38 -3.91 6.11
C LYS A 28 -17.50 -4.75 7.04
N PHE A 29 -16.78 -4.14 7.99
CA PHE A 29 -15.86 -4.86 8.89
C PHE A 29 -16.56 -5.60 10.03
N THR A 30 -17.81 -5.24 10.33
CA THR A 30 -18.65 -5.95 11.32
C THR A 30 -19.48 -7.09 10.72
N SER A 31 -19.42 -7.28 9.39
CA SER A 31 -20.18 -8.32 8.70
C SER A 31 -19.78 -9.76 9.10
N ALA A 32 -20.70 -10.70 8.85
CA ALA A 32 -20.46 -12.12 9.10
C ALA A 32 -19.29 -12.68 8.28
N LEU A 33 -19.06 -12.18 7.07
CA LEU A 33 -17.93 -12.58 6.23
C LEU A 33 -16.60 -12.25 6.91
N TRP A 34 -16.41 -11.00 7.33
CA TRP A 34 -15.19 -10.53 7.98
C TRP A 34 -14.96 -11.22 9.33
N SER A 35 -16.02 -11.38 10.13
CA SER A 35 -15.96 -12.12 11.39
C SER A 35 -15.48 -13.57 11.18
N ASN A 36 -15.98 -14.25 10.14
CA ASN A 36 -15.57 -15.61 9.82
C ASN A 36 -14.14 -15.68 9.26
N LEU A 37 -13.74 -14.72 8.43
CA LEU A 37 -12.37 -14.63 7.90
C LEU A 37 -11.34 -14.47 9.03
N HIS A 38 -11.57 -13.55 9.96
CA HIS A 38 -10.64 -13.34 11.09
C HIS A 38 -10.55 -14.57 12.02
N LYS A 39 -11.68 -15.27 12.25
CA LYS A 39 -11.66 -16.56 12.96
C LYS A 39 -10.78 -17.61 12.25
N LEU A 40 -10.91 -17.72 10.92
CA LEU A 40 -10.11 -18.66 10.11
C LEU A 40 -8.62 -18.29 10.04
N LEU A 41 -8.29 -17.00 10.15
CA LEU A 41 -6.93 -16.50 10.18
C LEU A 41 -6.31 -16.53 11.58
N GLY A 42 -7.11 -16.70 12.64
CA GLY A 42 -6.65 -16.58 14.02
C GLY A 42 -6.30 -15.14 14.40
N THR A 43 -6.82 -14.15 13.68
CA THR A 43 -6.59 -12.73 13.94
C THR A 43 -7.68 -12.17 14.84
N ARG A 44 -7.29 -11.39 15.86
CA ARG A 44 -8.24 -10.63 16.68
C ARG A 44 -8.56 -9.31 15.99
N LEU A 45 -9.79 -9.15 15.52
CA LEU A 45 -10.30 -7.86 15.06
C LEU A 45 -10.84 -7.08 16.27
N THR A 46 -10.29 -5.89 16.49
CA THR A 46 -10.73 -4.93 17.51
C THR A 46 -11.22 -3.68 16.83
N PHE A 47 -12.30 -3.09 17.33
CA PHE A 47 -12.88 -1.89 16.73
C PHE A 47 -12.48 -0.64 17.51
N SER A 48 -12.07 0.41 16.80
CA SER A 48 -11.84 1.71 17.43
C SER A 48 -13.15 2.21 18.05
N THR A 49 -13.03 2.96 19.15
CA THR A 49 -14.16 3.69 19.72
C THR A 49 -14.45 4.90 18.84
N ALA A 50 -15.69 5.42 18.84
CA ALA A 50 -16.13 6.55 17.99
C ALA A 50 -15.31 7.86 18.15
N TYR A 51 -14.32 7.88 19.05
CA TYR A 51 -13.34 8.93 19.25
C TYR A 51 -12.03 8.30 19.71
N HIS A 52 -11.30 7.58 18.84
CA HIS A 52 -9.92 7.13 19.12
C HIS A 52 -8.90 7.93 18.29
N PRO A 53 -8.73 9.23 18.56
CA PRO A 53 -7.96 10.15 17.72
C PRO A 53 -6.47 9.80 17.60
N GLN A 54 -5.89 8.90 18.39
CA GLN A 54 -4.49 8.52 18.20
C GLN A 54 -4.30 7.39 17.19
N THR A 55 -5.13 6.35 17.25
CA THR A 55 -5.01 5.19 16.36
C THR A 55 -5.55 5.51 14.97
N ASP A 56 -6.69 6.19 14.91
CA ASP A 56 -7.32 6.54 13.63
C ASP A 56 -6.47 7.60 12.90
N ARG A 57 -5.90 8.60 13.59
CA ARG A 57 -5.10 9.65 12.94
C ARG A 57 -3.83 9.16 12.23
N LEU A 58 -3.24 8.04 12.65
CA LEU A 58 -2.06 7.49 11.96
C LEU A 58 -2.49 6.81 10.66
N ALA A 59 -3.55 5.99 10.73
CA ALA A 59 -4.13 5.35 9.56
C ALA A 59 -4.69 6.39 8.57
N GLU A 60 -5.42 7.39 9.06
CA GLU A 60 -5.96 8.51 8.27
C GLU A 60 -4.85 9.29 7.55
N ARG A 61 -3.76 9.66 8.25
CA ARG A 61 -2.63 10.36 7.62
C ARG A 61 -1.95 9.51 6.55
N MET A 62 -1.84 8.21 6.80
CA MET A 62 -1.29 7.27 5.82
C MET A 62 -2.20 7.14 4.59
N ILE A 63 -3.52 7.05 4.78
CA ILE A 63 -4.51 7.04 3.71
C ILE A 63 -4.44 8.33 2.89
N GLN A 64 -4.40 9.49 3.53
CA GLN A 64 -4.26 10.78 2.84
C GLN A 64 -2.98 10.87 2.00
N THR A 65 -1.87 10.37 2.54
CA THR A 65 -0.60 10.31 1.79
C THR A 65 -0.73 9.41 0.57
N PHE A 66 -1.39 8.26 0.70
CA PHE A 66 -1.66 7.36 -0.42
C PHE A 66 -2.59 7.97 -1.45
N GLU A 67 -3.65 8.67 -1.04
CA GLU A 67 -4.54 9.37 -1.96
C GLU A 67 -3.79 10.43 -2.77
N ASP A 68 -2.95 11.25 -2.12
CA ASP A 68 -2.16 12.26 -2.80
C ASP A 68 -1.17 11.64 -3.79
N MET A 69 -0.48 10.57 -3.40
CA MET A 69 0.40 9.82 -4.29
C MET A 69 -0.37 9.24 -5.49
N ILE A 70 -1.53 8.61 -5.27
CA ILE A 70 -2.36 8.04 -6.35
C ILE A 70 -2.84 9.15 -7.29
N ARG A 71 -3.31 10.29 -6.76
CA ARG A 71 -3.72 11.45 -7.59
C ARG A 71 -2.57 11.92 -8.48
N ARG A 72 -1.35 12.01 -7.95
CA ARG A 72 -0.15 12.36 -8.73
C ARG A 72 0.17 11.30 -9.78
N PHE A 73 0.07 10.02 -9.43
CA PHE A 73 0.25 8.92 -10.39
C PHE A 73 -0.81 8.96 -11.50
N CYS A 74 -2.06 9.31 -11.22
CA CYS A 74 -3.10 9.48 -12.25
C CYS A 74 -2.91 10.73 -13.12
N ALA A 75 -2.38 11.82 -12.54
CA ALA A 75 -2.12 13.07 -13.25
C ALA A 75 -0.85 13.02 -14.12
N TYR A 76 0.18 12.34 -13.65
CA TYR A 76 1.50 12.28 -14.30
C TYR A 76 1.81 10.91 -14.92
N GLY A 77 0.93 9.91 -14.75
CA GLY A 77 1.14 8.51 -15.08
C GLY A 77 1.31 8.17 -16.56
N LEU A 78 2.16 7.17 -16.77
CA LEU A 78 2.68 6.62 -18.03
C LEU A 78 1.60 6.24 -19.03
N GLU A 79 1.78 6.69 -20.29
CA GLU A 79 1.23 6.21 -21.59
C GLU A 79 -0.28 5.91 -21.74
N LEU A 80 -1.04 5.86 -20.65
CA LEU A 80 -2.46 5.53 -20.59
C LEU A 80 -3.30 6.80 -20.39
N LYS A 81 -2.97 7.87 -21.10
CA LYS A 81 -3.72 9.12 -21.05
C LYS A 81 -4.89 9.03 -22.03
N ASP A 82 -6.11 9.21 -21.52
CA ASP A 82 -7.27 9.45 -22.38
C ASP A 82 -7.20 10.86 -23.00
N SER A 83 -8.18 11.21 -23.84
CA SER A 83 -8.27 12.52 -24.52
C SER A 83 -8.12 13.73 -23.58
N ASP A 84 -8.48 13.56 -22.30
CA ASP A 84 -8.43 14.61 -21.28
C ASP A 84 -7.09 14.69 -20.54
N SER A 85 -6.05 13.97 -20.99
CA SER A 85 -4.69 13.95 -20.43
C SER A 85 -4.52 13.28 -19.05
N PHE A 86 -5.55 12.61 -18.54
CA PHE A 86 -5.56 11.89 -17.26
C PHE A 86 -5.85 10.40 -17.43
N THR A 87 -5.29 9.57 -16.53
CA THR A 87 -5.63 8.15 -16.41
C THR A 87 -6.56 7.96 -15.21
N HIS A 88 -7.81 7.55 -15.45
CA HIS A 88 -8.76 7.23 -14.37
C HIS A 88 -8.62 5.79 -13.85
N ASP A 89 -7.86 4.96 -14.56
CA ASP A 89 -7.56 3.59 -14.15
C ASP A 89 -6.39 3.52 -13.16
N TRP A 90 -6.65 3.95 -11.92
CA TRP A 90 -5.68 3.85 -10.84
C TRP A 90 -5.37 2.40 -10.44
N CYS A 91 -6.24 1.44 -10.79
CA CYS A 91 -6.10 0.02 -10.43
C CYS A 91 -4.85 -0.60 -11.09
N THR A 92 -4.61 -0.31 -12.37
CA THR A 92 -3.40 -0.78 -13.07
C THR A 92 -2.14 -0.12 -12.53
N LEU A 93 -2.23 1.11 -12.01
CA LEU A 93 -1.13 1.84 -11.41
C LEU A 93 -0.74 1.34 -10.00
N ILE A 94 -1.60 0.56 -9.32
CA ILE A 94 -1.36 0.09 -7.95
C ILE A 94 -0.01 -0.62 -7.81
N ALA A 95 0.40 -1.42 -8.81
CA ALA A 95 1.66 -2.17 -8.74
C ALA A 95 2.88 -1.23 -8.73
N ALA A 96 2.91 -0.25 -9.63
CA ALA A 96 3.96 0.75 -9.71
C ALA A 96 3.97 1.65 -8.47
N PHE A 97 2.79 2.10 -8.03
CA PHE A 97 2.62 2.87 -6.80
C PHE A 97 3.16 2.13 -5.57
N LYS A 98 2.83 0.85 -5.40
CA LYS A 98 3.32 0.02 -4.28
C LYS A 98 4.85 -0.05 -4.26
N LEU A 99 5.48 -0.21 -5.43
CA LEU A 99 6.93 -0.27 -5.55
C LEU A 99 7.57 1.09 -5.18
N ALA A 100 7.03 2.18 -5.72
CA ALA A 100 7.51 3.54 -5.45
C ALA A 100 7.40 3.87 -3.95
N TYR A 101 6.27 3.57 -3.31
CA TYR A 101 6.10 3.77 -1.88
C TYR A 101 7.10 2.94 -1.06
N LYS A 102 7.26 1.64 -1.36
CA LYS A 102 8.15 0.75 -0.62
C LYS A 102 9.63 1.14 -0.69
N THR A 103 10.03 1.89 -1.72
CA THR A 103 11.42 2.32 -1.96
C THR A 103 11.66 3.79 -1.66
N SER A 104 10.62 4.55 -1.33
CA SER A 104 10.77 5.96 -0.95
C SER A 104 11.25 6.06 0.50
N ILE A 105 12.15 7.00 0.77
CA ILE A 105 12.62 7.28 2.13
C ILE A 105 11.56 8.07 2.87
N HIS A 106 11.14 7.59 4.04
CA HIS A 106 10.15 8.26 4.85
C HIS A 106 10.81 9.26 5.82
N ALA A 107 10.41 10.53 5.74
CA ALA A 107 10.98 11.62 6.55
C ALA A 107 10.94 11.37 8.06
N SER A 108 9.95 10.61 8.56
CA SER A 108 9.83 10.30 9.99
C SER A 108 10.88 9.31 10.51
N LYS A 109 11.51 8.52 9.64
CA LYS A 109 12.44 7.43 10.02
C LYS A 109 13.80 7.53 9.32
N GLY A 110 13.89 8.25 8.21
CA GLY A 110 15.10 8.29 7.36
C GLY A 110 15.36 6.99 6.60
N GLU A 111 14.41 6.05 6.60
CA GLU A 111 14.54 4.74 5.98
C GLU A 111 13.35 4.41 5.07
N THR A 112 13.53 3.43 4.17
CA THR A 112 12.47 2.96 3.29
C THR A 112 11.61 1.90 3.98
N PRO A 113 10.30 1.80 3.64
CA PRO A 113 9.46 0.73 4.16
C PRO A 113 9.98 -0.68 3.82
N ALA A 114 10.56 -0.90 2.64
CA ALA A 114 11.11 -2.20 2.26
C ALA A 114 12.30 -2.62 3.14
N MET A 115 13.19 -1.68 3.48
CA MET A 115 14.29 -1.93 4.40
C MET A 115 13.78 -2.31 5.79
N LEU A 116 12.76 -1.60 6.30
CA LEU A 116 12.19 -1.87 7.62
C LEU A 116 11.38 -3.18 7.68
N GLU A 117 10.66 -3.52 6.61
CA GLU A 117 9.81 -4.71 6.54
C GLU A 117 10.61 -5.99 6.24
N LYS A 118 11.58 -5.90 5.30
CA LYS A 118 12.24 -7.07 4.71
C LYS A 118 13.76 -7.07 4.88
N GLY A 119 14.36 -5.98 5.32
CA GLY A 119 15.81 -5.84 5.45
C GLY A 119 16.57 -5.58 4.14
N TRP A 120 15.87 -5.29 3.04
CA TRP A 120 16.49 -4.97 1.76
C TRP A 120 15.60 -4.08 0.89
N ASN A 121 16.23 -3.28 0.04
CA ASN A 121 15.54 -2.50 -0.99
C ASN A 121 15.53 -3.25 -2.32
N PRO A 122 14.36 -3.37 -2.98
CA PRO A 122 14.31 -3.93 -4.32
C PRO A 122 15.03 -3.04 -5.33
N LYS A 123 15.73 -3.68 -6.27
CA LYS A 123 16.31 -2.99 -7.42
C LYS A 123 15.19 -2.41 -8.28
N LEU A 124 15.30 -1.13 -8.58
CA LEU A 124 14.34 -0.45 -9.43
C LEU A 124 14.75 -0.58 -10.90
N PRO A 125 13.78 -0.50 -11.84
CA PRO A 125 14.10 -0.44 -13.27
C PRO A 125 15.11 0.67 -13.60
N ALA A 126 14.98 1.83 -12.93
CA ALA A 126 15.92 2.94 -13.08
C ALA A 126 17.37 2.58 -12.73
N ASP A 127 17.60 1.72 -11.73
CA ASP A 127 18.95 1.30 -11.33
C ASP A 127 19.60 0.42 -12.39
N THR A 128 18.78 -0.29 -13.17
CA THR A 128 19.24 -1.17 -14.26
C THR A 128 19.51 -0.34 -15.52
N LEU A 129 18.62 0.61 -15.84
CA LEU A 129 18.75 1.47 -17.02
C LEU A 129 19.87 2.52 -16.88
N LYS A 130 20.13 3.02 -15.67
CA LYS A 130 21.20 4.00 -15.41
C LYS A 130 22.60 3.42 -15.56
N LYS A 131 22.75 2.09 -15.55
CA LYS A 131 24.06 1.44 -15.66
C LYS A 131 24.72 1.65 -17.02
N ASP A 132 23.92 1.91 -18.05
CA ASP A 132 24.35 2.17 -19.43
C ASP A 132 24.37 3.68 -19.76
N LEU A 133 24.01 4.55 -18.81
CA LEU A 133 24.06 5.99 -18.99
C LEU A 133 25.44 6.50 -18.55
N ILE A 134 26.14 7.19 -19.46
CA ILE A 134 27.38 7.89 -19.16
C ILE A 134 27.08 8.92 -18.07
N ASP A 135 27.86 8.90 -16.98
CA ASP A 135 27.71 9.85 -15.89
C ASP A 135 28.22 11.22 -16.37
N ILE A 136 27.31 12.03 -16.91
CA ILE A 136 27.63 13.37 -17.36
C ILE A 136 27.73 14.22 -16.10
N HIS A 137 28.96 14.54 -15.69
CA HIS A 137 29.22 15.40 -14.56
C HIS A 137 28.41 16.71 -14.71
N PRO A 138 27.78 17.25 -13.65
CA PRO A 138 26.86 18.40 -13.73
C PRO A 138 27.51 19.75 -14.13
N THR A 139 28.72 19.70 -14.68
CA THR A 139 29.48 20.86 -15.18
C THR A 139 29.94 20.69 -16.63
N ALA A 140 29.54 19.59 -17.30
CA ALA A 140 29.77 19.40 -18.74
C ALA A 140 28.64 20.00 -19.58
#